data_AF-A0AAZ3R014-F1
#
_entry.id   AF-A0AAZ3R014-F1
#
_cell.length_a   1.000
_cell.length_b   1.000
_cell.length_c   1.000
_cell.angle_alpha   90.00
_cell.angle_beta   90.00
_cell.angle_gamma   90.00
#
_symmetry.space_group_name_H-M   'P 1'
#
loop_
_entity.id
_entity.type
_entity.pdbx_description
1 polymer ?
#
loop_
_entity_poly.entity_id
_entity_poly.type
_entity_poly.pdbx_seq_one_letter_code
_entity_poly.pdbx_strand_id
1 'polypeptide(L)'
;MSAALKVPKNTVASIILKWKKFGTTKTLPRASRPVKRSNRGRRALVREVTKNPMVTLTELQSSSVEMGKPSRRKTTSAALHQSGLYGRVARRKPLLSKRPMTARLEFSKRHLKDFRTMRNKILWSDETKIELFGLNARHHVRRKPGTIPTVTHGGGSIMLWGCFSVAGTGRLVRIDGKMNGGKYRDP
;
A
#
# COMPACT_ATOMS: atom_id res chain seq x y z
N MET A 1 -56.25 -7.62 -16.70
CA MET A 1 -54.88 -7.26 -16.24
C MET A 1 -54.33 -5.98 -16.87
N SER A 2 -54.20 -5.84 -18.20
CA SER A 2 -53.58 -4.64 -18.81
C SER A 2 -54.32 -3.33 -18.53
N ALA A 3 -55.66 -3.31 -18.65
CA ALA A 3 -56.48 -2.13 -18.33
C ALA A 3 -56.43 -1.73 -16.85
N ALA A 4 -56.38 -2.72 -15.94
CA ALA A 4 -56.29 -2.51 -14.49
C ALA A 4 -54.92 -1.96 -14.06
N LEU A 5 -53.85 -2.27 -14.80
CA LEU A 5 -52.47 -1.87 -14.47
C LEU A 5 -52.00 -0.62 -15.22
N LYS A 6 -52.79 -0.07 -16.16
CA LYS A 6 -52.39 1.04 -17.06
C LYS A 6 -51.07 0.76 -17.81
N VAL A 7 -50.81 -0.49 -18.19
CA VAL A 7 -49.61 -0.92 -18.92
C VAL A 7 -50.02 -1.48 -20.29
N PRO A 8 -49.29 -1.16 -21.39
CA PRO A 8 -49.59 -1.70 -22.73
C PRO A 8 -49.65 -3.23 -22.76
N LYS A 9 -50.58 -3.80 -23.53
CA LYS A 9 -50.76 -5.26 -23.67
C LYS A 9 -49.46 -5.97 -24.09
N ASN A 10 -48.68 -5.37 -24.99
CA ASN A 10 -47.39 -5.91 -25.44
C ASN A 10 -46.37 -6.03 -24.31
N THR A 11 -46.32 -5.07 -23.39
CA THR A 11 -45.43 -5.12 -22.22
C THR A 11 -45.85 -6.23 -21.27
N VAL A 12 -47.15 -6.41 -21.04
CA VAL A 12 -47.68 -7.52 -20.22
C VAL A 12 -47.30 -8.88 -20.84
N ALA A 13 -47.49 -9.05 -22.16
CA ALA A 13 -47.09 -10.27 -22.87
C ALA A 13 -45.57 -10.52 -22.78
N SER A 14 -44.76 -9.47 -22.94
CA SER A 14 -43.30 -9.53 -22.81
C SER A 14 -42.84 -9.99 -21.42
N ILE A 15 -43.51 -9.49 -20.37
CA ILE A 15 -43.23 -9.87 -18.98
C ILE A 15 -43.61 -11.33 -18.74
N ILE A 16 -44.76 -11.79 -19.25
CA ILE A 16 -45.20 -13.19 -19.14
C ILE A 16 -44.21 -14.14 -19.84
N LEU A 17 -43.81 -13.81 -21.07
CA LEU A 17 -42.82 -14.61 -21.83
C LEU A 17 -41.47 -14.68 -21.10
N LYS A 18 -41.01 -13.56 -20.53
CA LYS A 18 -39.78 -13.50 -19.75
C LYS A 18 -39.88 -14.33 -18.47
N TRP A 19 -41.00 -14.26 -17.76
CA TRP A 19 -41.23 -15.06 -16.56
C TRP A 19 -41.28 -16.56 -16.88
N LYS A 20 -41.96 -16.96 -17.97
CA LYS A 20 -41.95 -18.35 -18.46
C LYS A 20 -40.54 -18.87 -18.79
N LYS A 21 -39.67 -18.01 -19.32
CA LYS A 21 -38.30 -18.39 -19.75
C LYS A 21 -37.27 -18.39 -18.61
N PHE A 22 -37.32 -17.40 -17.71
CA PHE A 22 -36.27 -17.16 -16.71
C PHE A 22 -36.76 -17.20 -15.26
N GLY A 23 -38.06 -17.43 -15.03
CA GLY A 23 -38.66 -17.46 -13.69
C GLY A 23 -38.64 -16.12 -12.94
N THR A 24 -38.33 -15.01 -13.61
CA THR A 24 -38.12 -13.70 -12.95
C THR A 24 -38.78 -12.55 -13.69
N THR A 25 -39.36 -11.62 -12.92
CA THR A 25 -39.89 -10.34 -13.41
C THR A 25 -38.84 -9.23 -13.32
N LYS A 26 -37.75 -9.40 -12.55
CA LYS A 26 -36.68 -8.40 -12.37
C LYS A 26 -35.96 -8.11 -13.67
N THR A 27 -35.58 -6.86 -13.92
CA THR A 27 -34.82 -6.44 -15.11
C THR A 27 -33.54 -7.28 -15.26
N LEU A 28 -33.36 -7.90 -16.43
CA LEU A 28 -32.17 -8.71 -16.70
C LEU A 28 -30.98 -7.79 -17.02
N PRO A 29 -29.75 -8.22 -16.70
CA PRO A 29 -28.56 -7.46 -17.07
C PRO A 29 -28.52 -7.28 -18.59
N ARG A 30 -28.36 -6.03 -19.02
CA ARG A 30 -28.20 -5.69 -20.43
C ARG A 30 -26.79 -6.03 -20.88
N ALA A 31 -26.63 -6.37 -22.16
CA ALA A 31 -25.32 -6.52 -22.77
C ALA A 31 -24.53 -5.22 -22.61
N SER A 32 -23.42 -5.29 -21.88
CA SER A 32 -22.54 -4.15 -21.68
C SER A 32 -21.67 -3.91 -22.91
N ARG A 33 -21.21 -2.68 -23.10
CA ARG A 33 -20.23 -2.34 -24.14
C ARG A 33 -18.99 -3.26 -24.02
N PRO A 34 -18.50 -3.85 -25.12
CA PRO A 34 -17.27 -4.63 -25.10
C PRO A 34 -16.10 -3.83 -24.51
N VAL A 35 -15.34 -4.46 -23.63
CA VAL A 35 -14.17 -3.83 -23.00
C VAL A 35 -13.09 -3.65 -24.07
N LYS A 36 -12.50 -2.44 -24.15
CA LYS A 36 -11.46 -2.10 -25.15
C LYS A 36 -10.23 -3.02 -25.10
N ARG A 37 -9.99 -3.68 -23.96
CA ARG A 37 -8.92 -4.67 -23.80
C ARG A 37 -9.49 -6.06 -23.56
N SER A 38 -8.92 -7.03 -24.27
CA SER A 38 -9.23 -8.44 -24.07
C SER A 38 -8.73 -8.96 -22.72
N ASN A 39 -9.33 -10.05 -22.25
CA ASN A 39 -8.88 -10.76 -21.04
C ASN A 39 -7.40 -11.17 -21.12
N ARG A 40 -6.89 -11.48 -22.31
CA ARG A 40 -5.45 -11.77 -22.52
C ARG A 40 -4.59 -10.53 -22.27
N GLY A 41 -4.98 -9.37 -22.81
CA GLY A 41 -4.26 -8.11 -22.59
C GLY A 41 -4.26 -7.68 -21.13
N ARG A 42 -5.38 -7.84 -20.42
CA ARG A 42 -5.47 -7.55 -18.98
C ARG A 42 -4.56 -8.47 -18.15
N ARG A 43 -4.54 -9.78 -18.44
CA ARG A 43 -3.65 -10.73 -17.75
C ARG A 43 -2.17 -10.44 -17.98
N ALA A 44 -1.79 -10.04 -19.20
CA ALA A 44 -0.42 -9.64 -19.49
C ALA A 44 0.02 -8.45 -18.63
N LEU A 45 -0.85 -7.45 -18.52
CA LEU A 45 -0.59 -6.24 -17.74
C LEU A 45 -0.47 -6.53 -16.23
N VAL A 46 -1.35 -7.40 -15.71
CA VAL A 46 -1.24 -7.87 -14.32
C VAL A 46 0.08 -8.60 -14.08
N ARG A 47 0.54 -9.44 -15.01
CA ARG A 47 1.83 -10.13 -14.89
C ARG A 47 3.01 -9.16 -14.89
N GLU A 48 3.01 -8.18 -15.77
CA GLU A 48 4.05 -7.13 -15.84
C GLU A 48 4.12 -6.35 -14.52
N VAL A 49 2.96 -5.90 -14.02
CA VAL A 49 2.84 -5.20 -12.73
C VAL A 49 3.10 -6.11 -11.53
N THR A 50 3.06 -7.44 -11.69
CA THR A 50 3.44 -8.41 -10.64
C THR A 50 4.93 -8.75 -10.67
N LYS A 51 5.58 -8.63 -11.84
CA LYS A 51 7.04 -8.73 -12.00
C LYS A 51 7.75 -7.49 -11.45
N ASN A 52 7.43 -6.29 -11.93
CA ASN A 52 8.00 -5.03 -11.41
C ASN A 52 6.96 -4.08 -10.74
N PRO A 53 7.07 -3.79 -9.41
CA PRO A 53 6.04 -3.07 -8.63
C PRO A 53 5.95 -1.60 -8.94
N MET A 54 7.12 -1.09 -9.30
CA MET A 54 7.38 0.32 -9.35
C MET A 54 7.04 0.87 -10.73
N VAL A 55 6.60 0.02 -11.66
CA VAL A 55 6.30 0.41 -13.04
C VAL A 55 5.23 1.50 -13.06
N THR A 56 5.56 2.61 -13.69
CA THR A 56 4.65 3.76 -13.77
C THR A 56 3.55 3.51 -14.81
N LEU A 57 2.49 4.33 -14.78
CA LEU A 57 1.40 4.18 -15.76
C LEU A 57 1.88 4.58 -17.15
N THR A 58 2.88 5.46 -17.19
CA THR A 58 3.57 5.90 -18.39
C THR A 58 4.34 4.76 -19.02
N GLU A 59 5.15 4.04 -18.23
CA GLU A 59 5.91 2.88 -18.72
C GLU A 59 4.98 1.78 -19.26
N LEU A 60 3.90 1.45 -18.54
CA LEU A 60 2.90 0.48 -19.01
C LEU A 60 2.18 0.93 -20.29
N GLN A 61 2.04 2.24 -20.48
CA GLN A 61 1.49 2.79 -21.70
C GLN A 61 2.49 2.64 -22.86
N SER A 62 3.76 2.95 -22.64
CA SER A 62 4.82 2.80 -23.63
C SER A 62 4.99 1.35 -24.07
N SER A 63 5.07 0.39 -23.13
CA SER A 63 5.17 -1.04 -23.43
C SER A 63 3.95 -1.56 -24.20
N SER A 64 2.78 -0.98 -23.94
CA SER A 64 1.55 -1.29 -24.69
C SER A 64 1.57 -0.79 -26.14
N VAL A 65 2.24 0.33 -26.41
CA VAL A 65 2.39 0.89 -27.77
C VAL A 65 3.33 0.01 -28.58
N GLU A 66 4.48 -0.38 -28.01
CA GLU A 66 5.45 -1.30 -28.62
C GLU A 66 4.82 -2.64 -29.00
N MET A 67 3.91 -3.15 -28.16
CA MET A 67 3.16 -4.39 -28.39
C MET A 67 2.00 -4.25 -29.41
N GLY A 68 1.91 -3.13 -30.14
CA GLY A 68 0.89 -2.88 -31.16
C GLY A 68 -0.53 -2.71 -30.61
N LYS A 69 -0.69 -2.44 -29.30
CA LYS A 69 -2.00 -2.25 -28.65
C LYS A 69 -2.06 -0.93 -27.88
N PRO A 70 -1.94 0.21 -28.59
CA PRO A 70 -1.94 1.53 -27.98
C PRO A 70 -3.21 1.73 -27.16
N SER A 71 -3.04 2.13 -25.91
CA SER A 71 -4.14 2.41 -25.00
C SER A 71 -3.85 3.67 -24.19
N ARG A 72 -4.89 4.43 -23.86
CA ARG A 72 -4.76 5.64 -23.04
C ARG A 72 -4.44 5.25 -21.60
N ARG A 73 -3.67 6.06 -20.85
CA ARG A 73 -3.38 5.82 -19.42
C ARG A 73 -4.62 5.48 -18.59
N LYS A 74 -5.74 6.19 -18.82
CA LYS A 74 -7.01 5.93 -18.13
C LYS A 74 -7.51 4.49 -18.34
N THR A 75 -7.36 3.94 -19.55
CA THR A 75 -7.74 2.56 -19.88
C THR A 75 -6.84 1.56 -19.16
N THR A 76 -5.53 1.82 -19.09
CA THR A 76 -4.58 1.00 -18.34
C THR A 76 -4.90 1.00 -16.84
N SER A 77 -5.16 2.18 -16.27
CA SER A 77 -5.55 2.31 -14.85
C SER A 77 -6.86 1.59 -14.55
N ALA A 78 -7.88 1.73 -15.40
CA ALA A 78 -9.16 1.05 -15.22
C ALA A 78 -9.01 -0.49 -15.26
N ALA A 79 -8.21 -1.02 -16.18
CA ALA A 79 -7.94 -2.46 -16.27
C ALA A 79 -7.21 -3.00 -15.03
N LEU A 80 -6.31 -2.20 -14.45
CA LEU A 80 -5.64 -2.50 -13.19
C LEU A 80 -6.60 -2.49 -12.00
N HIS A 81 -7.47 -1.48 -11.92
CA HIS A 81 -8.48 -1.37 -10.86
C HIS A 81 -9.49 -2.52 -10.91
N GLN A 82 -9.92 -2.94 -12.10
CA GLN A 82 -10.74 -4.15 -12.28
C GLN A 82 -10.06 -5.43 -11.78
N SER A 83 -8.73 -5.41 -11.64
CA SER A 83 -7.93 -6.52 -11.12
C SER A 83 -7.48 -6.28 -9.67
N GLY A 84 -8.04 -5.26 -8.98
CA GLY A 84 -7.73 -4.93 -7.59
C GLY A 84 -6.36 -4.27 -7.36
N LEU A 85 -5.68 -3.83 -8.42
CA LEU A 85 -4.36 -3.20 -8.35
C LEU A 85 -4.50 -1.68 -8.39
N TYR A 86 -4.13 -1.03 -7.30
CA TYR A 86 -4.24 0.42 -7.14
C TYR A 86 -2.89 1.08 -6.92
N GLY A 87 -2.78 2.34 -7.32
CA GLY A 87 -1.66 3.19 -6.91
C GLY A 87 -1.67 3.42 -5.40
N ARG A 88 -0.53 3.20 -4.74
CA ARG A 88 -0.30 3.49 -3.32
C ARG A 88 1.03 4.22 -3.17
N VAL A 89 1.44 4.54 -1.95
CA VAL A 89 2.78 5.04 -1.62
C VAL A 89 3.53 3.87 -0.97
N ALA A 90 4.75 3.56 -1.43
CA ALA A 90 5.55 2.53 -0.79
C ALA A 90 5.99 2.99 0.60
N ARG A 91 5.97 2.07 1.57
CA ARG A 91 6.54 2.33 2.89
C ARG A 91 8.05 2.15 2.82
N ARG A 92 8.80 3.16 3.24
CA ARG A 92 10.24 3.03 3.51
C ARG A 92 10.41 2.09 4.71
N LYS A 93 11.30 1.11 4.61
CA LYS A 93 11.68 0.19 5.70
C LYS A 93 13.19 -0.06 5.58
N PRO A 94 13.87 -0.44 6.66
CA PRO A 94 15.23 -0.94 6.53
C PRO A 94 15.25 -2.28 5.79
N LEU A 95 16.27 -2.50 4.97
CA LEU A 95 16.57 -3.81 4.42
C LEU A 95 17.24 -4.63 5.53
N LEU A 96 16.68 -5.78 5.87
CA LEU A 96 17.19 -6.66 6.92
C LEU A 96 17.76 -7.93 6.30
N SER A 97 18.96 -8.31 6.73
CA SER A 97 19.53 -9.63 6.43
C SER A 97 18.82 -10.74 7.22
N LYS A 98 19.07 -12.01 6.86
CA LYS A 98 18.48 -13.17 7.54
C LYS A 98 18.81 -13.20 9.04
N ARG A 99 20.06 -12.94 9.42
CA ARG A 99 20.52 -12.95 10.82
C ARG A 99 19.71 -12.01 11.73
N PRO A 100 19.63 -10.68 11.47
CA PRO A 100 18.83 -9.79 12.30
C PRO A 100 17.33 -10.10 12.24
N MET A 101 16.82 -10.67 11.14
CA MET A 101 15.42 -11.09 11.06
C MET A 101 15.12 -12.23 12.04
N THR A 102 15.97 -13.25 12.09
CA THR A 102 15.81 -14.37 13.04
C THR A 102 15.97 -13.90 14.49
N ALA A 103 17.00 -13.09 14.78
CA ALA A 103 17.21 -12.56 16.13
C ALA A 103 16.02 -11.72 16.63
N ARG A 104 15.45 -10.87 15.76
CA ARG A 104 14.23 -10.09 16.09
C ARG A 104 13.03 -10.99 16.35
N LEU A 105 12.87 -12.06 15.58
CA LEU A 105 11.78 -13.01 15.75
C LEU A 105 11.91 -13.78 17.07
N GLU A 106 13.11 -14.27 17.37
CA GLU A 106 13.41 -14.96 18.63
C GLU A 106 13.20 -14.04 19.84
N PHE A 107 13.72 -12.81 19.79
CA PHE A 107 13.48 -11.80 20.82
C PHE A 107 11.98 -11.57 21.04
N SER A 108 11.21 -11.39 19.95
CA SER A 108 9.76 -11.15 20.04
C SER A 108 9.01 -12.35 20.64
N LYS A 109 9.37 -13.58 20.27
CA LYS A 109 8.77 -14.80 20.82
C LYS A 109 9.09 -14.97 22.30
N ARG A 110 10.34 -14.70 22.70
CA ARG A 110 10.82 -14.84 24.08
C ARG A 110 10.11 -13.86 25.02
N HIS A 111 9.83 -12.65 24.54
CA HIS A 111 9.19 -11.56 25.30
C HIS A 111 7.67 -11.42 25.05
N LEU A 112 7.04 -12.40 24.38
CA LEU A 112 5.63 -12.33 24.00
C LEU A 112 4.69 -12.40 25.22
N LYS A 113 5.09 -13.18 26.23
CA LYS A 113 4.35 -13.40 27.48
C LYS A 113 4.78 -12.47 28.60
N ASP A 114 5.65 -11.50 28.32
CA ASP A 114 6.11 -10.57 29.34
C ASP A 114 4.95 -9.84 29.97
N PHE A 115 4.82 -10.00 31.28
CA PHE A 115 3.77 -9.36 32.05
C PHE A 115 3.93 -7.84 32.00
N ARG A 116 2.80 -7.14 32.10
CA ARG A 116 2.75 -5.67 32.16
C ARG A 116 3.67 -5.11 33.26
N THR A 117 3.85 -5.84 34.35
CA THR A 117 4.75 -5.51 35.45
C THR A 117 6.23 -5.49 35.07
N MET A 118 6.67 -6.38 34.17
CA MET A 118 8.04 -6.35 33.65
C MET A 118 8.24 -5.14 32.73
N ARG A 119 7.28 -4.87 31.83
CA ARG A 119 7.35 -3.74 30.90
C ARG A 119 7.42 -2.38 31.62
N ASN A 120 6.75 -2.26 32.77
CA ASN A 120 6.79 -1.05 33.59
C ASN A 120 8.17 -0.77 34.21
N LYS A 121 9.05 -1.77 34.29
CA LYS A 121 10.42 -1.64 34.81
C LYS A 121 11.45 -1.31 33.73
N ILE A 122 11.06 -1.31 32.46
CA ILE A 122 11.99 -1.06 31.35
C ILE A 122 12.15 0.44 31.15
N LEU A 123 13.40 0.91 31.24
CA LEU A 123 13.81 2.22 30.76
C LEU A 123 14.33 2.06 29.33
N TRP A 124 13.64 2.67 28.38
CA TRP A 124 14.05 2.72 26.98
C TRP A 124 14.98 3.91 26.78
N SER A 125 16.04 3.73 26.01
CA SER A 125 16.94 4.81 25.60
C SER A 125 17.25 4.68 24.11
N ASP A 126 17.38 5.80 23.42
CA ASP A 126 17.78 5.84 22.02
C ASP A 126 18.42 7.19 21.68
N GLU A 127 19.18 7.21 20.59
CA GLU A 127 19.69 8.44 19.99
C GLU A 127 18.85 8.85 18.78
N THR A 128 18.53 10.13 18.68
CA THR A 128 17.84 10.67 17.51
C THR A 128 18.58 11.85 16.91
N LYS A 129 18.58 11.91 15.58
CA LYS A 129 19.11 13.03 14.80
C LYS A 129 17.93 13.78 14.21
N ILE A 130 17.76 15.03 14.61
CA ILE A 130 16.74 15.93 14.07
C ILE A 130 17.40 16.81 13.02
N GLU A 131 16.96 16.69 11.77
CA GLU A 131 17.44 17.49 10.63
C GLU A 131 16.56 18.72 10.46
N LEU A 132 17.18 19.89 10.24
CA LEU A 132 16.45 21.16 10.07
C LEU A 132 15.70 21.23 8.73
N PHE A 133 16.21 20.57 7.70
CA PHE A 133 15.65 20.54 6.34
C PHE A 133 15.51 19.10 5.84
N GLY A 134 14.37 18.45 6.11
CA GLY A 134 14.11 17.07 5.68
C GLY A 134 13.65 16.97 4.21
N LEU A 135 14.42 16.30 3.36
CA LEU A 135 14.03 15.92 1.99
C LEU A 135 12.94 14.83 1.98
N ASN A 136 11.70 15.22 2.23
CA ASN A 136 10.52 14.35 2.17
C ASN A 136 9.97 14.18 0.74
N ALA A 137 10.80 13.69 -0.20
CA ALA A 137 10.32 13.32 -1.53
C ALA A 137 9.40 12.08 -1.44
N ARG A 138 8.10 12.28 -1.66
CA ARG A 138 7.07 11.24 -1.64
C ARG A 138 7.14 10.39 -2.93
N HIS A 139 7.43 9.10 -2.83
CA HIS A 139 7.42 8.17 -3.96
C HIS A 139 6.17 7.28 -3.98
N HIS A 140 5.41 7.32 -5.08
CA HIS A 140 4.21 6.50 -5.27
C HIS A 140 4.57 5.13 -5.88
N VAL A 141 4.07 4.02 -5.31
CA VAL A 141 4.31 2.61 -5.71
C VAL A 141 3.00 1.81 -5.70
N ARG A 142 2.79 0.90 -6.67
CA ARG A 142 1.49 0.20 -6.83
C ARG A 142 1.52 -1.27 -6.39
N ARG A 143 1.74 -1.60 -5.09
CA ARG A 143 1.71 -2.99 -4.54
C ARG A 143 1.50 -3.11 -3.01
N LYS A 144 1.36 -4.36 -2.51
CA LYS A 144 1.65 -4.81 -1.12
C LYS A 144 3.09 -4.43 -0.70
N PRO A 145 3.38 -4.25 0.62
CA PRO A 145 4.43 -3.35 1.10
C PRO A 145 5.85 -3.79 0.71
N GLY A 146 6.42 -3.09 -0.27
CA GLY A 146 7.83 -3.11 -0.62
C GLY A 146 8.55 -1.86 -0.11
N THR A 147 9.88 -1.94 -0.12
CA THR A 147 10.78 -1.11 0.69
C THR A 147 11.66 -0.20 -0.17
N ILE A 148 11.87 1.06 0.23
CA ILE A 148 12.81 2.00 -0.42
C ILE A 148 13.90 2.41 0.60
N PRO A 149 15.20 2.32 0.27
CA PRO A 149 16.29 2.79 1.13
C PRO A 149 16.41 4.32 1.11
N THR A 150 16.92 4.90 2.20
CA THR A 150 17.04 6.35 2.41
C THR A 150 18.49 6.71 2.73
N VAL A 151 18.99 7.81 2.16
CA VAL A 151 20.25 8.46 2.55
C VAL A 151 19.91 9.92 2.87
N THR A 152 20.32 10.44 4.03
CA THR A 152 20.09 11.82 4.45
C THR A 152 21.40 12.50 4.82
N HIS A 153 21.87 13.45 4.01
CA HIS A 153 22.93 14.38 4.40
C HIS A 153 22.71 15.76 3.75
N GLY A 154 22.65 16.81 4.58
CA GLY A 154 22.69 18.22 4.17
C GLY A 154 21.71 19.11 4.96
N GLY A 155 22.19 20.19 5.61
CA GLY A 155 21.32 21.23 6.19
C GLY A 155 21.42 21.47 7.71
N GLY A 156 22.39 20.87 8.40
CA GLY A 156 22.52 21.00 9.86
C GLY A 156 21.56 20.07 10.61
N SER A 157 22.03 19.51 11.73
CA SER A 157 21.26 18.56 12.53
C SER A 157 21.68 18.59 13.99
N ILE A 158 20.71 18.41 14.89
CA ILE A 158 20.97 18.24 16.32
C ILE A 158 20.87 16.75 16.64
N MET A 159 21.85 16.23 17.38
CA MET A 159 21.82 14.87 17.93
C MET A 159 21.38 14.95 19.39
N LEU A 160 20.37 14.16 19.75
CA LEU A 160 19.84 14.07 21.10
C LEU A 160 19.94 12.62 21.56
N TRP A 161 20.34 12.42 22.81
CA TRP A 161 20.11 11.19 23.53
C TRP A 161 18.95 11.39 24.49
N GLY A 162 18.04 10.42 24.56
CA GLY A 162 16.93 10.48 25.49
C GLY A 162 16.57 9.12 26.03
N CYS A 163 15.96 9.10 27.20
CA CYS A 163 15.35 7.91 27.75
C CYS A 163 13.90 8.15 28.17
N PHE A 164 13.09 7.10 28.23
CA PHE A 164 11.72 7.15 28.72
C PHE A 164 11.28 5.80 29.28
N SER A 165 10.31 5.83 30.18
CA SER A 165 9.68 4.64 30.73
C SER A 165 8.15 4.79 30.67
N VAL A 166 7.42 3.80 31.18
CA VAL A 166 5.96 3.91 31.33
C VAL A 166 5.55 5.08 32.22
N ALA A 167 6.41 5.49 33.17
CA ALA A 167 6.14 6.61 34.07
C ALA A 167 6.29 7.99 33.39
N GLY A 168 6.95 8.07 32.23
CA GLY A 168 7.15 9.33 31.50
C GLY A 168 8.51 9.44 30.84
N THR A 169 8.79 10.63 30.32
CA THR A 169 10.07 11.00 29.70
C THR A 169 11.14 11.18 30.76
N GLY A 170 12.30 10.55 30.55
CA GLY A 170 13.50 10.75 31.36
C GLY A 170 14.33 11.92 30.86
N ARG A 171 15.64 11.88 31.11
CA ARG A 171 16.60 12.93 30.72
C ARG A 171 16.70 12.97 29.19
N LEU A 172 16.76 14.19 28.65
CA LEU A 172 17.07 14.48 27.25
C LEU A 172 18.35 15.31 27.21
N VAL A 173 19.39 14.78 26.57
CA VAL A 173 20.73 15.39 26.50
C VAL A 173 21.04 15.73 25.07
N ARG A 174 21.44 16.99 24.83
CA ARG A 174 22.01 17.39 23.55
C ARG A 174 23.44 16.88 23.46
N ILE A 175 23.74 16.17 22.39
CA ILE A 175 25.08 15.67 22.11
C ILE A 175 25.75 16.62 21.12
N ASP A 176 26.89 17.16 21.52
CA ASP A 176 27.72 17.95 20.62
C ASP A 176 28.53 17.03 19.70
N GLY A 177 28.21 17.09 18.41
CA GLY A 177 28.82 16.26 17.36
C GLY A 177 28.27 14.83 17.33
N LYS A 178 29.12 13.88 16.92
CA LYS A 178 28.76 12.46 16.84
C LYS A 178 28.93 11.78 18.20
N MET A 179 27.95 10.99 18.60
CA MET A 179 28.05 10.16 19.80
C MET A 179 29.19 9.16 19.69
N ASN A 180 29.97 9.04 20.77
CA ASN A 180 31.04 8.07 20.90
C ASN A 180 30.90 7.32 22.25
N GLY A 181 31.62 6.21 22.39
CA GLY A 181 31.50 5.36 23.59
C GLY A 181 31.97 6.02 24.89
N GLY A 182 32.79 7.07 24.83
CA GLY A 182 33.21 7.84 26.00
C GLY A 182 32.07 8.75 26.49
N LYS A 183 31.49 9.55 25.58
CA LYS A 183 30.33 10.42 25.84
C LYS A 183 29.10 9.66 26.33
N TYR A 184 29.00 8.37 26.05
CA TYR A 184 27.90 7.55 26.57
C TYR A 184 28.06 7.16 28.04
N ARG A 185 29.30 7.03 28.51
CA ARG A 185 29.59 6.65 29.91
C ARG A 185 29.49 7.85 30.85
N ASP A 186 29.72 9.05 30.33
CA ASP A 186 29.68 10.31 31.07
C ASP A 186 28.48 11.17 30.55
N PRO A 187 27.26 10.95 31.06
CA PRO A 187 26.03 11.61 30.60
C PRO A 187 25.74 12.99 31.21
#